data_AF-A0A661ZBH9-F1
#
_entry.id   AF-A0A661ZBH9-F1
#
_cell.length_a   1.000
_cell.length_b   1.000
_cell.length_c   1.000
_cell.angle_alpha   90.00
_cell.angle_beta   90.00
_cell.angle_gamma   90.00
#
_symmetry.space_group_name_H-M   'P 1'
#
loop_
_entity.id
_entity.type
_entity.pdbx_description
1 polymer ?
#
loop_
_entity_poly.entity_id
_entity_poly.type
_entity_poly.pdbx_seq_one_letter_code
_entity_poly.pdbx_strand_id
1 'polypeptide(L)' 'TVLLKLPAGFYMAPHSHITVEQHFVLNGEYESNGKKIPEGSYQFFGEGDEHGPFKSEKGALILVIWDPIK' A
#
# COMPACT_ATOMS: atom_id res chain seq x y z
N THR A 1 0.30 -5.22 12.14
CA THR A 1 -0.77 -4.32 11.64
C THR A 1 -0.49 -2.90 12.06
N VAL A 2 -0.63 -1.94 11.14
CA VAL A 2 -0.39 -0.51 11.37
C VAL A 2 -1.34 0.36 10.55
N LEU A 3 -1.65 1.56 11.04
CA LEU A 3 -2.25 2.61 10.22
C LEU A 3 -1.14 3.48 9.65
N LEU A 4 -1.03 3.52 8.32
CA LEU A 4 -0.05 4.31 7.60
C LEU A 4 -0.72 5.53 6.97
N LYS A 5 -0.33 6.72 7.40
CA LYS A 5 -0.75 7.99 6.80
C LYS A 5 0.28 8.43 5.76
N LEU A 6 -0.11 8.40 4.49
CA LEU A 6 0.66 8.93 3.39
C LEU A 6 0.45 10.45 3.30
N PRO A 7 1.51 11.27 3.27
CA PRO A 7 1.39 12.70 2.99
C PRO A 7 1.01 12.95 1.52
N ALA A 8 0.56 14.16 1.22
CA ALA A 8 0.45 14.62 -0.17
C ALA A 8 1.83 14.64 -0.84
N GLY A 9 1.89 14.23 -2.11
CA GLY A 9 3.13 14.05 -2.86
C GLY A 9 3.95 12.82 -2.43
N PHE A 10 3.37 11.87 -1.69
CA PHE A 10 4.06 10.65 -1.29
C PHE A 10 4.59 9.89 -2.52
N TYR A 11 5.80 9.36 -2.41
CA TYR A 11 6.42 8.44 -3.36
C TYR A 11 7.18 7.35 -2.61
N MET A 12 7.06 6.12 -3.07
CA MET A 12 7.89 5.00 -2.65
C MET A 12 8.24 4.15 -3.86
N ALA A 13 9.52 3.79 -3.97
CA ALA A 13 10.02 2.94 -5.05
C ALA A 13 9.44 1.51 -4.96
N PRO A 14 9.45 0.74 -6.07
CA PRO A 14 9.07 -0.66 -6.03
C PRO A 14 9.92 -1.45 -5.04
N HIS A 15 9.32 -2.40 -4.34
CA HIS A 15 9.99 -3.29 -3.41
C HIS A 15 9.19 -4.58 -3.23
N SER A 16 9.72 -5.52 -2.45
CA SER A 16 9.04 -6.76 -2.08
C SER A 16 9.23 -7.06 -0.59
N HIS A 17 8.45 -7.99 -0.06
CA HIS A 17 8.52 -8.44 1.33
C HIS A 17 8.75 -9.95 1.42
N ILE A 18 9.38 -10.37 2.52
CA ILE A 18 9.55 -11.79 2.89
C ILE A 18 8.29 -12.38 3.54
N THR A 19 7.21 -11.60 3.63
CA THR A 19 5.90 -12.02 4.14
C THR A 19 4.82 -11.42 3.27
N VAL A 20 3.60 -11.96 3.37
CA VAL A 20 2.40 -11.33 2.79
C VAL A 20 2.20 -9.94 3.34
N GLU A 21 1.79 -9.00 2.48
CA GLU A 21 1.31 -7.67 2.84
C GLU A 21 -0.09 -7.44 2.27
N GLN A 22 -0.94 -6.78 3.05
CA GLN A 22 -2.30 -6.45 2.67
C GLN A 22 -2.57 -4.97 2.96
N HIS A 23 -3.22 -4.29 2.03
CA HIS A 23 -3.67 -2.90 2.20
C HIS A 23 -5.18 -2.83 2.19
N PHE A 24 -5.74 -2.00 3.07
CA PHE A 24 -7.10 -1.51 2.96
C PHE A 24 -7.12 0.02 3.06
N VAL A 25 -7.59 0.71 2.02
CA VAL A 25 -7.59 2.18 1.96
C VAL A 25 -8.76 2.72 2.77
N LEU A 26 -8.45 3.37 3.89
CA LEU A 26 -9.45 3.92 4.80
C LEU A 26 -9.88 5.33 4.41
N ASN A 27 -8.98 6.13 3.83
CA ASN A 27 -9.31 7.44 3.30
C ASN A 27 -8.34 7.88 2.21
N GLY A 28 -8.83 8.64 1.22
CA GLY A 28 -8.02 9.17 0.13
C GLY A 28 -7.74 8.13 -0.97
N GLU A 29 -6.61 8.27 -1.65
CA GLU A 29 -6.22 7.43 -2.78
C GLU A 29 -4.70 7.34 -2.87
N TYR A 30 -4.19 6.16 -3.22
CA TYR A 30 -2.82 6.03 -3.69
C TYR A 30 -2.80 5.32 -5.05
N GLU A 31 -1.69 5.43 -5.77
CA GLU A 31 -1.43 4.73 -7.03
C GLU A 31 -0.41 3.62 -6.77
N SER A 32 -0.64 2.44 -7.34
CA SER A 32 0.35 1.36 -7.45
C SER A 32 0.52 0.99 -8.91
N ASN A 33 1.74 1.01 -9.44
CA ASN A 33 2.01 0.61 -10.83
C ASN A 33 1.13 1.36 -11.85
N GLY A 34 0.93 2.67 -11.67
CA GLY A 34 0.09 3.47 -12.57
C GLY A 34 -1.43 3.31 -12.35
N LYS A 35 -1.86 2.42 -11.44
CA LYS A 35 -3.27 2.16 -11.15
C LYS A 35 -3.70 2.84 -9.86
N LYS A 36 -4.79 3.58 -9.92
CA LYS A 36 -5.41 4.24 -8.76
C LYS A 36 -6.13 3.23 -7.88
N ILE A 37 -5.88 3.33 -6.58
CA ILE A 37 -6.43 2.50 -5.51
C ILE A 37 -7.19 3.43 -4.55
N PRO A 38 -8.47 3.71 -4.82
CA PRO A 38 -9.27 4.65 -4.03
C PRO A 38 -9.70 4.08 -2.68
N GLU A 39 -10.23 4.94 -1.81
CA GLU A 39 -10.90 4.58 -0.55
C GLU A 39 -11.85 3.38 -0.71
N GLY A 40 -11.80 2.46 0.27
CA GLY A 40 -12.55 1.20 0.26
C GLY A 40 -11.91 0.07 -0.55
N SER A 41 -10.82 0.33 -1.28
CA SER A 41 -10.09 -0.70 -2.01
C SER A 41 -9.26 -1.58 -1.09
N TYR A 42 -9.16 -2.85 -1.45
CA TYR A 42 -8.28 -3.84 -0.83
C TYR A 42 -7.20 -4.28 -1.82
N GLN A 43 -5.96 -4.47 -1.35
CA GLN A 43 -4.86 -5.06 -2.11
C GLN A 43 -4.22 -6.19 -1.30
N PHE A 44 -3.71 -7.18 -2.03
CA PHE A 44 -2.99 -8.33 -1.50
C PHE A 44 -1.69 -8.48 -2.28
N PHE A 45 -0.58 -8.59 -1.57
CA PHE A 45 0.75 -8.83 -2.12
C PHE A 45 1.33 -10.08 -1.44
N GLY A 46 1.66 -11.08 -2.25
CA GLY A 46 2.26 -12.32 -1.78
C GLY A 46 3.70 -12.13 -1.30
N GLU A 47 4.23 -13.15 -0.63
CA GLU A 47 5.66 -13.21 -0.32
C GLU A 47 6.48 -13.17 -1.62
N GLY A 48 7.45 -12.26 -1.68
CA GLY A 48 8.32 -12.06 -2.84
C GLY A 48 7.70 -11.29 -4.00
N ASP A 49 6.41 -10.96 -3.97
CA ASP A 49 5.79 -10.12 -5.01
C ASP A 49 6.42 -8.72 -4.99
N GLU A 50 6.89 -8.24 -6.14
CA GLU A 50 7.29 -6.85 -6.31
C GLU A 50 6.05 -5.97 -6.49
N HIS A 51 5.95 -4.92 -5.70
CA HIS A 51 4.81 -4.01 -5.70
C HIS A 51 5.26 -2.55 -5.60
N GLY A 52 4.42 -1.64 -6.08
CA GLY A 52 4.79 -0.26 -6.36
C GLY A 52 5.40 -0.08 -7.76
N PRO A 53 5.81 1.14 -8.15
CA PRO A 53 6.00 2.28 -7.28
C PRO A 53 4.68 2.78 -6.73
N PHE A 54 4.72 3.25 -5.49
CA PHE A 54 3.56 3.86 -4.84
C PHE A 54 3.63 5.37 -4.93
N LYS A 55 2.49 5.99 -5.23
CA LYS A 55 2.35 7.45 -5.23
C LYS A 55 1.07 7.87 -4.56
N SER A 56 1.04 9.04 -3.95
CA SER A 56 -0.23 9.68 -3.58
C SER A 56 -0.13 11.18 -3.75
N GLU A 57 -0.93 11.73 -4.66
CA GLU A 57 -0.94 13.17 -4.93
C GLU A 57 -1.51 13.95 -3.74
N LYS A 58 -2.63 13.48 -3.17
CA LYS A 58 -3.38 14.16 -2.11
C LYS A 58 -3.19 13.56 -0.71
N GLY A 59 -2.46 12.45 -0.60
CA GLY A 59 -2.32 11.67 0.62
C GLY A 59 -3.42 10.61 0.76
N ALA A 60 -3.19 9.67 1.66
CA ALA A 60 -4.12 8.58 1.97
C ALA A 60 -3.91 8.09 3.41
N LEU A 61 -4.91 7.45 3.97
CA LEU A 61 -4.81 6.65 5.20
C LEU A 61 -5.05 5.19 4.83
N ILE A 62 -4.11 4.32 5.17
CA ILE A 62 -4.12 2.91 4.78
C ILE A 62 -3.97 2.05 6.03
N LEU A 63 -4.81 1.04 6.19
CA LEU A 63 -4.56 -0.07 7.11
C LEU A 63 -3.62 -1.05 6.40
N VAL A 64 -2.43 -1.25 6.96
CA VAL A 64 -1.43 -2.17 6.44
C VAL A 64 -1.27 -3.35 7.40
N ILE A 65 -1.36 -4.56 6.84
CA ILE A 65 -1.27 -5.81 7.58
C ILE A 65 -0.17 -6.66 6.95
N TRP A 66 0.78 -7.10 7.77
CA TRP A 66 1.72 -8.15 7.38
C TRP A 66 1.39 -9.42 8.16
N ASP A 67 1.38 -10.53 7.46
CA ASP A 67 1.22 -11.84 8.09
C ASP A 67 2.49 -12.18 8.90
N PRO A 68 2.37 -12.90 10.02
CA PRO A 68 3.53 -13.31 10.81
C PRO A 68 4.45 -14.23 10.00
N ILE A 69 5.76 -14.04 10.16
CA ILE A 69 6.76 -15.00 9.68
C ILE A 69 6.49 -16.33 10.40
N LYS A 70 6.42 -17.41 9.62
CA LYS A 70 6.26 -18.78 10.15
C LYS A 70 7.54 -19.29 10.79
#